data_AF-A0A5C6X7W0-F1
#
_entry.id   AF-A0A5C6X7W0-F1
#
_cell.length_a   1.000
_cell.length_b   1.000
_cell.length_c   1.000
_cell.angle_alpha   90.00
_cell.angle_beta   90.00
_cell.angle_gamma   90.00
#
_symmetry.space_group_name_H-M   'P 1'
#
loop_
_entity.id
_entity.type
_entity.pdbx_description
1 polymer ?
#
loop_
_entity_poly.entity_id
_entity_poly.type
_entity_poly.pdbx_seq_one_letter_code
_entity_poly.pdbx_strand_id
1 'polypeptide(L)'
;MAKLVIPAPGEEAPREGELDAGLWGGLALSLTVAVLGWGLWVVPQQGAEVDPLAGLSPAERQAREASEVFERWDVGAVDVGALEETERVRAIEYGPRALTEKICSWHVEASGPDAPEWDALALAVSRRSERAPWTCLVRGYLGERFEGELVRAMDGFWAEVEGGAHQLLVAAVVDAMREERDRPETERFYRWLRGCAARQQGSLPTSCLELTRQLSPAQGSDVLEMIDRQLKGSPEVEVLLEMSAALGRLAEYGQPPAWRVVEAEGLPDYDVDLRLGALFSMCRMMNSPDARVRDDVAQRLATIARVGLRPTDAYVHYRWLKTCRIMFGDRQEYDERAFPYLGVIDAQRQMQPRYAYTELAELGLCEEQEGMPLWLCGARRWTGGRRAMPDVLADDFVVSRYVEWLELDEVEAAVDEASDAF
;
A
#
# COMPACT_ATOMS: atom_id res chain seq x y z
N MET A 1 2.01 -30.36 -14.57
CA MET A 1 2.78 -29.17 -14.16
C MET A 1 1.77 -28.06 -13.90
N ALA A 2 1.41 -27.82 -12.65
CA ALA A 2 0.52 -26.74 -12.28
C ALA A 2 1.38 -25.52 -11.93
N LYS A 3 1.23 -24.44 -12.68
CA LYS A 3 1.84 -23.14 -12.38
C LYS A 3 0.68 -22.21 -12.09
N LEU A 4 0.72 -21.54 -10.94
CA LEU A 4 -0.23 -20.50 -10.60
C LEU A 4 -0.17 -19.43 -11.71
N VAL A 5 -1.25 -19.25 -12.48
CA VAL A 5 -1.30 -18.31 -13.60
C VAL A 5 -1.94 -17.01 -13.12
N ILE A 6 -1.12 -15.97 -13.03
CA ILE A 6 -1.58 -14.59 -12.87
C ILE A 6 -1.84 -14.05 -14.28
N PRO A 7 -3.09 -13.71 -14.66
CA PRO A 7 -3.38 -13.18 -15.99
C PRO A 7 -2.69 -11.83 -16.20
N ALA A 8 -2.23 -11.60 -17.43
CA ALA A 8 -1.68 -10.32 -17.87
C ALA A 8 -2.81 -9.28 -18.03
N PRO A 9 -2.50 -7.96 -18.05
CA PRO A 9 -3.52 -6.94 -18.23
C PRO A 9 -4.25 -7.13 -19.57
N GLY A 10 -5.58 -7.30 -19.53
CA GLY A 10 -6.42 -7.39 -20.73
C GLY A 10 -7.09 -8.74 -21.01
N GLU A 11 -6.80 -9.79 -20.23
CA GLU A 11 -7.53 -11.07 -20.33
C GLU A 11 -8.72 -11.07 -19.35
N GLU A 12 -9.85 -10.51 -19.78
CA GLU A 12 -11.13 -10.74 -19.12
C GLU A 12 -11.62 -12.17 -19.42
N ALA A 13 -11.82 -12.99 -18.39
CA ALA A 13 -12.62 -14.19 -18.52
C ALA A 13 -14.04 -13.79 -18.97
N PRO A 14 -14.65 -14.50 -19.94
CA PRO A 14 -15.91 -14.10 -20.52
C PRO A 14 -17.00 -14.10 -19.45
N ARG A 15 -17.63 -12.94 -19.25
CA ARG A 15 -18.92 -12.87 -18.56
C ARG A 15 -20.00 -13.37 -19.52
N GLU A 16 -20.50 -14.58 -19.27
CA GLU A 16 -21.85 -14.93 -19.73
C GLU A 16 -22.86 -14.07 -18.97
N GLY A 17 -23.68 -13.34 -19.72
CA GLY A 17 -24.74 -12.49 -19.20
C GLY A 17 -25.02 -11.30 -20.11
N GLU A 18 -25.56 -11.57 -21.30
CA GLU A 18 -26.30 -10.58 -22.09
C GLU A 18 -27.36 -9.89 -21.23
N LEU A 19 -27.49 -8.57 -21.39
CA LEU A 19 -28.78 -7.94 -21.65
C LEU A 19 -28.57 -6.53 -22.24
N ASP A 20 -28.99 -6.43 -23.48
CA ASP A 20 -29.57 -5.29 -24.20
C ASP A 20 -28.72 -4.06 -24.57
N ALA A 21 -28.25 -4.17 -25.81
CA ALA A 21 -28.13 -3.08 -26.75
C ALA A 21 -29.45 -2.28 -26.88
N GLY A 22 -29.38 -0.98 -26.64
CA GLY A 22 -30.46 -0.08 -27.04
C GLY A 22 -30.44 1.27 -26.36
N LEU A 23 -29.43 2.12 -26.62
CA LEU A 23 -29.61 3.58 -26.55
C LEU A 23 -28.45 4.41 -27.16
N TRP A 24 -27.80 3.96 -28.24
CA TRP A 24 -26.88 4.79 -29.02
C TRP A 24 -27.51 5.09 -30.38
N GLY A 25 -28.37 6.11 -30.40
CA GLY A 25 -29.09 6.53 -31.59
C GLY A 25 -29.89 7.81 -31.35
N GLY A 26 -29.23 8.88 -30.91
CA GLY A 26 -29.89 10.18 -30.79
C GLY A 26 -29.26 11.16 -29.82
N LEU A 27 -28.02 11.59 -30.05
CA LEU A 27 -27.47 12.82 -29.43
C LEU A 27 -26.24 13.37 -30.19
N ALA A 28 -26.25 13.23 -31.52
CA ALA A 28 -25.20 13.76 -32.40
C ALA A 28 -25.71 14.85 -33.37
N LEU A 29 -26.87 15.46 -33.11
CA LEU A 29 -27.49 16.39 -34.07
C LEU A 29 -28.20 17.61 -33.45
N SER A 30 -27.68 18.14 -32.33
CA SER A 30 -28.23 19.36 -31.71
C SER A 30 -27.21 20.37 -31.17
N LEU A 31 -25.90 20.17 -31.40
CA LEU A 31 -24.84 21.09 -30.92
C LEU A 31 -24.08 21.81 -32.04
N THR A 32 -24.66 21.87 -33.24
CA THR A 32 -24.12 22.60 -34.41
C THR A 32 -24.86 23.90 -34.76
N VAL A 33 -25.83 24.35 -33.95
CA VAL A 33 -26.61 25.59 -34.25
C VAL A 33 -26.43 26.70 -33.20
N ALA A 34 -25.74 26.47 -32.08
CA ALA A 34 -25.52 27.52 -31.07
C ALA A 34 -24.25 28.38 -31.26
N VAL A 35 -23.38 28.06 -32.24
CA VAL A 35 -22.05 28.71 -32.40
C VAL A 35 -22.02 29.81 -33.47
N LEU A 36 -23.09 30.01 -34.25
CA LEU A 36 -23.11 31.00 -35.35
C LEU A 36 -23.89 32.30 -35.06
N GLY A 37 -24.37 32.52 -33.83
CA GLY A 37 -25.23 33.66 -33.48
C GLY A 37 -24.58 34.81 -32.70
N TRP A 38 -23.35 34.67 -32.20
CA TRP A 38 -22.71 35.65 -31.30
C TRP A 38 -21.44 36.30 -31.89
N GLY A 39 -21.29 36.24 -33.21
CA GLY A 39 -20.13 36.80 -33.93
C GLY A 39 -20.25 38.26 -34.38
N LEU A 40 -21.31 38.99 -34.01
CA LEU A 40 -21.56 40.34 -34.50
C LEU A 40 -22.16 41.19 -33.37
N TRP A 41 -21.31 41.67 -32.46
CA TRP A 41 -21.39 42.98 -31.78
C TRP A 41 -20.35 43.05 -30.63
N VAL A 42 -19.07 43.15 -30.99
CA VAL A 42 -18.07 43.78 -30.11
C VAL A 42 -17.29 44.75 -30.98
N VAL A 43 -17.67 46.02 -30.87
CA VAL A 43 -16.86 47.15 -31.36
C VAL A 43 -15.51 47.09 -30.63
N PRO A 44 -14.36 47.15 -31.31
CA PRO A 44 -13.09 47.26 -30.62
C PRO A 44 -13.01 48.68 -30.04
N GLN A 45 -13.41 48.84 -28.79
CA GLN A 45 -12.91 49.98 -28.03
C GLN A 45 -11.42 49.74 -27.82
N GLN A 46 -10.60 50.59 -28.44
CA GLN A 46 -9.19 50.77 -28.08
C GLN A 46 -9.15 51.27 -26.63
N GLY A 47 -9.34 50.35 -25.68
CA GLY A 47 -9.05 50.57 -24.28
C GLY A 47 -7.55 50.65 -24.10
N ALA A 48 -7.10 51.56 -23.24
CA ALA A 48 -5.71 51.62 -22.79
C ALA A 48 -5.19 50.22 -22.45
N GLU A 49 -3.92 49.97 -22.72
CA GLU A 49 -3.20 48.74 -22.38
C GLU A 49 -3.43 48.45 -20.88
N VAL A 50 -4.40 47.58 -20.58
CA VAL A 50 -4.71 47.20 -19.20
C VAL A 50 -3.60 46.25 -18.81
N ASP A 51 -2.63 46.74 -18.03
CA ASP A 51 -1.58 45.90 -17.44
C ASP A 51 -2.28 44.74 -16.69
N PRO A 52 -2.21 43.50 -17.22
CA PRO A 52 -2.89 42.36 -16.61
C PRO A 52 -2.32 42.02 -15.22
N LEU A 53 -1.21 42.66 -14.83
CA LEU A 53 -0.51 42.52 -13.56
C LEU A 53 -0.82 43.65 -12.58
N ALA A 54 -1.68 44.62 -12.94
CA ALA A 54 -2.00 45.81 -12.13
C ALA A 54 -2.61 45.48 -10.75
N GLY A 55 -3.24 44.31 -10.60
CA GLY A 55 -3.85 43.84 -9.35
C GLY A 55 -2.96 42.93 -8.48
N LEU A 56 -1.75 42.59 -8.94
CA LEU A 56 -0.85 41.67 -8.24
C LEU A 56 0.10 42.42 -7.30
N SER A 57 0.45 41.80 -6.17
CA SER A 57 1.55 42.28 -5.33
C SER A 57 2.89 42.28 -6.11
N PRO A 58 3.90 43.07 -5.69
CA PRO A 58 5.19 43.10 -6.36
C PRO A 58 5.85 41.71 -6.51
N ALA A 59 5.69 40.83 -5.51
CA ALA A 59 6.21 39.48 -5.55
C ALA A 59 5.45 38.58 -6.54
N GLU A 60 4.12 38.68 -6.59
CA GLU A 60 3.29 37.93 -7.54
C GLU A 60 3.54 38.38 -8.99
N ARG A 61 3.74 39.69 -9.21
CA ARG A 61 4.10 40.24 -10.50
C ARG A 61 5.44 39.68 -10.98
N GLN A 62 6.47 39.70 -10.13
CA GLN A 62 7.79 39.15 -10.45
C GLN A 62 7.72 37.64 -10.73
N ALA A 63 6.93 36.89 -9.96
CA ALA A 63 6.73 35.46 -10.19
C ALA A 63 6.02 35.16 -11.51
N ARG A 64 5.03 35.99 -11.89
CA ARG A 64 4.29 35.88 -13.15
C ARG A 64 5.21 36.17 -14.34
N GLU A 65 5.93 37.28 -14.29
CA GLU A 65 6.89 37.67 -15.33
C GLU A 65 7.98 36.60 -15.51
N ALA A 66 8.48 36.03 -14.41
CA ALA A 66 9.44 34.92 -14.46
C ALA A 66 8.84 33.65 -15.10
N SER A 67 7.60 33.28 -14.75
CA SER A 67 6.89 32.12 -15.34
C SER A 67 6.73 32.29 -16.86
N GLU A 68 6.31 33.46 -17.32
CA GLU A 68 6.08 33.77 -18.73
C GLU A 68 7.36 33.73 -19.58
N VAL A 69 8.53 33.91 -18.97
CA VAL A 69 9.82 33.70 -19.67
C VAL A 69 10.03 32.22 -19.96
N PHE A 70 9.85 31.34 -18.98
CA PHE A 70 10.07 29.91 -19.14
C PHE A 70 8.97 29.19 -19.93
N GLU A 71 7.73 29.67 -19.88
CA GLU A 71 6.63 29.11 -20.69
C GLU A 71 6.87 29.23 -22.20
N ARG A 72 7.70 30.18 -22.62
CA ARG A 72 8.09 30.36 -24.03
C ARG A 72 9.20 29.41 -24.48
N TRP A 73 9.82 28.67 -23.56
CA TRP A 73 10.91 27.77 -23.89
C TRP A 73 10.37 26.47 -24.47
N ASP A 74 11.03 25.97 -25.53
CA ASP A 74 10.85 24.58 -25.94
C ASP A 74 11.61 23.67 -24.98
N VAL A 75 10.92 23.26 -23.90
CA VAL A 75 11.47 22.39 -22.87
C VAL A 75 12.12 21.13 -23.47
N GLY A 76 11.61 20.61 -24.58
CA GLY A 76 12.15 19.45 -25.27
C GLY A 76 13.59 19.65 -25.76
N ALA A 77 13.91 20.87 -26.22
CA ALA A 77 15.20 21.23 -26.81
C ALA A 77 16.21 21.84 -25.82
N VAL A 78 15.81 22.12 -24.57
CA VAL A 78 16.71 22.69 -23.55
C VAL A 78 17.78 21.69 -23.12
N ASP A 79 19.05 22.11 -23.21
CA ASP A 79 20.20 21.47 -22.58
C ASP A 79 20.43 22.06 -21.17
N VAL A 80 20.04 21.31 -20.15
CA VAL A 80 20.13 21.72 -18.74
C VAL A 80 21.58 21.95 -18.29
N GLY A 81 22.51 21.14 -18.80
CA GLY A 81 23.92 21.23 -18.40
C GLY A 81 24.60 22.51 -18.87
N ALA A 82 24.05 23.14 -19.91
CA ALA A 82 24.54 24.40 -20.46
C ALA A 82 23.94 25.65 -19.78
N LEU A 83 22.89 25.50 -18.96
CA LEU A 83 22.28 26.62 -18.25
C LEU A 83 23.20 27.16 -17.16
N GLU A 84 23.08 28.44 -16.83
CA GLU A 84 23.73 28.97 -15.63
C GLU A 84 23.03 28.46 -14.36
N GLU A 85 23.79 28.32 -13.26
CA GLU A 85 23.26 27.86 -11.96
C GLU A 85 22.07 28.72 -11.49
N THR A 86 22.19 30.05 -11.62
CA THR A 86 21.12 30.99 -11.25
C THR A 86 19.86 30.81 -12.11
N GLU A 87 20.00 30.43 -13.38
CA GLU A 87 18.87 30.12 -14.26
C GLU A 87 18.20 28.81 -13.86
N ARG A 88 18.97 27.78 -13.50
CA ARG A 88 18.43 26.50 -13.01
C ARG A 88 17.62 26.70 -11.72
N VAL A 89 18.17 27.43 -10.74
CA VAL A 89 17.46 27.73 -9.49
C VAL A 89 16.18 28.51 -9.75
N ARG A 90 16.21 29.53 -10.62
CA ARG A 90 14.99 30.26 -11.01
C ARG A 90 13.97 29.39 -11.75
N ALA A 91 14.44 28.48 -12.60
CA ALA A 91 13.56 27.55 -13.30
C ALA A 91 12.89 26.57 -12.34
N ILE A 92 13.55 26.14 -11.26
CA ILE A 92 12.92 25.32 -10.20
C ILE A 92 11.77 26.07 -9.52
N GLU A 93 11.96 27.38 -9.26
CA GLU A 93 10.95 28.18 -8.54
C GLU A 93 9.77 28.62 -9.43
N TYR A 94 10.04 29.02 -10.67
CA TYR A 94 9.05 29.66 -11.55
C TYR A 94 8.75 28.90 -12.85
N GLY A 95 9.60 27.95 -13.23
CA GLY A 95 9.48 27.23 -14.50
C GLY A 95 8.34 26.21 -14.52
N PRO A 96 7.93 25.75 -15.71
CA PRO A 96 6.96 24.67 -15.83
C PRO A 96 7.53 23.36 -15.29
N ARG A 97 6.66 22.51 -14.74
CA ARG A 97 7.07 21.22 -14.15
C ARG A 97 7.95 20.38 -15.09
N ALA A 98 7.64 20.33 -16.38
CA ALA A 98 8.45 19.56 -17.34
C ALA A 98 9.93 20.01 -17.39
N LEU A 99 10.20 21.32 -17.23
CA LEU A 99 11.56 21.85 -17.17
C LEU A 99 12.22 21.50 -15.83
N THR A 100 11.48 21.60 -14.72
CA THR A 100 12.00 21.25 -13.39
C THR A 100 12.31 19.76 -13.29
N GLU A 101 11.54 18.89 -13.94
CA GLU A 101 11.79 17.43 -14.00
C GLU A 101 13.12 17.13 -14.71
N LYS A 102 13.41 17.82 -15.83
CA LYS A 102 14.70 17.73 -16.52
C LYS A 102 15.85 18.23 -15.63
N ILE A 103 15.66 19.35 -14.94
CA ILE A 103 16.68 19.92 -14.05
C ILE A 103 16.98 18.95 -12.91
N CYS A 104 15.95 18.46 -12.23
CA CYS A 104 16.11 17.49 -11.15
C CYS A 104 16.81 16.22 -11.62
N SER A 105 16.39 15.64 -12.74
CA SER A 105 16.98 14.40 -13.27
C SER A 105 18.46 14.58 -13.60
N TRP A 106 18.82 15.67 -14.27
CA TRP A 106 20.21 16.03 -14.54
C TRP A 106 21.01 16.22 -13.25
N HIS A 107 20.43 16.90 -12.27
CA HIS A 107 21.11 17.22 -11.01
C HIS A 107 21.44 15.97 -10.20
N VAL A 108 20.50 15.02 -10.14
CA VAL A 108 20.68 13.71 -9.47
C VAL A 108 21.84 12.90 -10.07
N GLU A 109 22.14 13.09 -11.36
CA GLU A 109 23.21 12.36 -12.05
C GLU A 109 24.55 13.12 -12.07
N ALA A 110 24.51 14.45 -12.16
CA ALA A 110 25.67 15.26 -12.52
C ALA A 110 26.18 16.20 -11.41
N SER A 111 25.42 16.40 -10.33
CA SER A 111 25.76 17.37 -9.28
C SER A 111 25.79 16.75 -7.88
N GLY A 112 26.60 17.34 -7.01
CA GLY A 112 26.72 16.94 -5.61
C GLY A 112 25.64 17.58 -4.71
N PRO A 113 25.46 17.07 -3.48
CA PRO A 113 24.44 17.53 -2.51
C PRO A 113 24.59 18.98 -2.04
N ASP A 114 25.76 19.61 -2.27
CA ASP A 114 26.06 20.98 -1.83
C ASP A 114 25.61 22.06 -2.83
N ALA A 115 25.04 21.67 -3.97
CA ALA A 115 24.65 22.61 -5.00
C ALA A 115 23.31 23.32 -4.66
N PRO A 116 23.16 24.62 -4.97
CA PRO A 116 22.01 25.42 -4.52
C PRO A 116 20.66 24.96 -5.11
N GLU A 117 20.67 24.16 -6.17
CA GLU A 117 19.47 23.51 -6.69
C GLU A 117 18.84 22.55 -5.66
N TRP A 118 19.60 21.92 -4.75
CA TRP A 118 19.07 21.07 -3.68
C TRP A 118 18.16 21.84 -2.73
N ASP A 119 18.60 23.03 -2.29
CA ASP A 119 17.82 23.89 -1.40
C ASP A 119 16.55 24.39 -2.11
N ALA A 120 16.67 24.73 -3.39
CA ALA A 120 15.52 25.14 -4.20
C ALA A 120 14.49 24.01 -4.36
N LEU A 121 14.95 22.77 -4.59
CA LEU A 121 14.10 21.59 -4.64
C LEU A 121 13.46 21.31 -3.26
N ALA A 122 14.22 21.42 -2.17
CA ALA A 122 13.72 21.21 -0.81
C ALA A 122 12.63 22.22 -0.46
N LEU A 123 12.79 23.47 -0.88
CA LEU A 123 11.79 24.52 -0.72
C LEU A 123 10.54 24.25 -1.57
N ALA A 124 10.71 23.80 -2.82
CA ALA A 124 9.59 23.45 -3.70
C ALA A 124 8.75 22.30 -3.11
N VAL A 125 9.40 21.27 -2.55
CA VAL A 125 8.76 20.17 -1.82
C VAL A 125 8.03 20.70 -0.59
N SER A 126 8.71 21.47 0.26
CA SER A 126 8.17 22.01 1.51
C SER A 126 6.93 22.88 1.30
N ARG A 127 6.88 23.62 0.19
CA ARG A 127 5.72 24.44 -0.21
C ARG A 127 4.60 23.64 -0.89
N ARG A 128 4.79 22.34 -1.14
CA ARG A 128 3.88 21.49 -1.93
C ARG A 128 3.59 22.10 -3.31
N SER A 129 4.62 22.65 -3.94
CA SER A 129 4.47 23.37 -5.21
C SER A 129 3.93 22.46 -6.31
N GLU A 130 2.95 22.94 -7.07
CA GLU A 130 2.44 22.25 -8.28
C GLU A 130 3.53 22.12 -9.36
N ARG A 131 4.56 22.97 -9.31
CA ARG A 131 5.71 22.99 -10.23
C ARG A 131 6.85 22.06 -9.79
N ALA A 132 6.77 21.49 -8.59
CA ALA A 132 7.82 20.61 -8.11
C ALA A 132 7.97 19.38 -9.02
N PRO A 133 9.20 18.93 -9.28
CA PRO A 133 9.47 17.79 -10.15
C PRO A 133 9.18 16.46 -9.46
N TRP A 134 7.90 16.20 -9.19
CA TRP A 134 7.47 15.07 -8.36
C TRP A 134 7.91 13.71 -8.90
N THR A 135 8.07 13.55 -10.22
CA THR A 135 8.52 12.27 -10.78
C THR A 135 9.97 12.00 -10.38
N CYS A 136 10.87 12.95 -10.62
CA CYS A 136 12.26 12.87 -10.20
C CYS A 136 12.40 12.80 -8.67
N LEU A 137 11.64 13.61 -7.93
CA LEU A 137 11.68 13.66 -6.47
C LEU A 137 11.28 12.33 -5.82
N VAL A 138 10.15 11.75 -6.21
CA VAL A 138 9.70 10.48 -5.66
C VAL A 138 10.64 9.33 -6.07
N ARG A 139 11.12 9.31 -7.32
CA ARG A 139 12.12 8.32 -7.78
C ARG A 139 13.42 8.42 -6.98
N GLY A 140 13.95 9.63 -6.81
CA GLY A 140 15.19 9.87 -6.07
C GLY A 140 15.07 9.54 -4.58
N TYR A 141 13.93 9.86 -3.96
CA TYR A 141 13.66 9.52 -2.56
C TYR A 141 13.57 8.01 -2.33
N LEU A 142 12.78 7.31 -3.14
CA LEU A 142 12.68 5.83 -3.08
C LEU A 142 14.01 5.15 -3.46
N GLY A 143 14.78 5.79 -4.32
CA GLY A 143 16.11 5.37 -4.75
C GLY A 143 17.25 5.74 -3.82
N GLU A 144 16.96 6.33 -2.66
CA GLU A 144 17.97 6.73 -1.65
C GLU A 144 19.06 7.64 -2.24
N ARG A 145 18.69 8.51 -3.19
CA ARG A 145 19.62 9.40 -3.90
C ARG A 145 19.76 10.78 -3.26
N PHE A 146 19.02 11.06 -2.18
CA PHE A 146 18.90 12.38 -1.59
C PHE A 146 19.51 12.47 -0.19
N GLU A 147 20.10 13.62 0.11
CA GLU A 147 20.68 13.94 1.42
C GLU A 147 20.23 15.34 1.90
N GLY A 148 20.69 15.75 3.08
CA GLY A 148 20.55 17.14 3.56
C GLY A 148 19.11 17.59 3.84
N GLU A 149 18.77 18.80 3.41
CA GLU A 149 17.43 19.37 3.60
C GLU A 149 16.39 18.76 2.67
N LEU A 150 16.77 18.32 1.46
CA LEU A 150 15.81 17.73 0.53
C LEU A 150 15.24 16.42 1.05
N VAL A 151 16.07 15.54 1.63
CA VAL A 151 15.56 14.29 2.22
C VAL A 151 14.59 14.58 3.37
N ARG A 152 14.86 15.57 4.23
CA ARG A 152 13.95 15.97 5.31
C ARG A 152 12.63 16.54 4.80
N ALA A 153 12.68 17.37 3.75
CA ALA A 153 11.48 17.89 3.10
C ALA A 153 10.64 16.76 2.49
N MET A 154 11.32 15.79 1.87
CA MET A 154 10.69 14.60 1.32
C MET A 154 10.12 13.68 2.41
N ASP A 155 10.78 13.52 3.55
CA ASP A 155 10.24 12.77 4.70
C ASP A 155 8.92 13.38 5.19
N GLY A 156 8.87 14.72 5.29
CA GLY A 156 7.63 15.43 5.64
C GLY A 156 6.51 15.23 4.62
N PHE A 157 6.83 15.27 3.32
CA PHE A 157 5.89 14.94 2.26
C PHE A 157 5.45 13.46 2.31
N TRP A 158 6.38 12.55 2.60
CA TRP A 158 6.12 11.12 2.61
C TRP A 158 5.20 10.72 3.76
N ALA A 159 5.37 11.33 4.94
CA ALA A 159 4.47 11.15 6.07
C ALA A 159 3.02 11.56 5.72
N GLU A 160 2.83 12.60 4.91
CA GLU A 160 1.51 13.00 4.41
C GLU A 160 0.94 11.99 3.42
N VAL A 161 1.78 11.43 2.54
CA VAL A 161 1.41 10.35 1.61
C VAL A 161 0.95 9.12 2.37
N GLU A 162 1.68 8.73 3.41
CA GLU A 162 1.33 7.62 4.30
C GLU A 162 0.05 7.90 5.10
N GLY A 163 -0.18 9.15 5.48
CA GLY A 163 -1.44 9.63 6.06
C GLY A 163 -2.61 9.70 5.08
N GLY A 164 -2.40 9.43 3.79
CA GLY A 164 -3.44 9.37 2.76
C GLY A 164 -3.60 10.63 1.90
N ALA A 165 -2.84 11.70 2.17
CA ALA A 165 -2.78 12.85 1.28
C ALA A 165 -1.96 12.53 0.03
N HIS A 166 -2.09 13.32 -1.04
CA HIS A 166 -1.26 13.22 -2.25
C HIS A 166 -1.17 11.84 -2.95
N GLN A 167 -2.02 10.87 -2.58
CA GLN A 167 -1.98 9.51 -3.16
C GLN A 167 -2.10 9.51 -4.69
N LEU A 168 -2.96 10.36 -5.26
CA LEU A 168 -3.12 10.48 -6.71
C LEU A 168 -1.85 10.96 -7.42
N LEU A 169 -1.10 11.87 -6.77
CA LEU A 169 0.15 12.39 -7.32
C LEU A 169 1.21 11.29 -7.33
N VAL A 170 1.35 10.55 -6.23
CA VAL A 170 2.30 9.43 -6.16
C VAL A 170 1.88 8.29 -7.08
N ALA A 171 0.58 8.01 -7.19
CA ALA A 171 0.03 7.02 -8.14
C ALA A 171 0.44 7.34 -9.58
N ALA A 172 0.28 8.59 -10.01
CA ALA A 172 0.71 9.03 -11.34
C ALA A 172 2.23 8.87 -11.56
N VAL A 173 3.04 9.09 -10.53
CA VAL A 173 4.49 8.86 -10.61
C VAL A 173 4.81 7.36 -10.73
N VAL A 174 4.12 6.51 -9.99
CA VAL A 174 4.26 5.05 -10.07
C VAL A 174 3.86 4.54 -11.46
N ASP A 175 2.78 5.08 -12.03
CA ASP A 175 2.36 4.76 -13.39
C ASP A 175 3.42 5.21 -14.41
N ALA A 176 4.03 6.38 -14.24
CA ALA A 176 5.14 6.82 -15.07
C ALA A 176 6.37 5.90 -14.94
N MET A 177 6.75 5.48 -13.73
CA MET A 177 7.85 4.49 -13.52
C MET A 177 7.56 3.18 -14.25
N ARG A 178 6.30 2.75 -14.28
CA ARG A 178 5.84 1.55 -14.96
C ARG A 178 5.92 1.69 -16.49
N GLU A 179 5.42 2.80 -17.02
CA GLU A 179 5.37 3.06 -18.47
C GLU A 179 6.76 3.25 -19.06
N GLU A 180 7.60 4.04 -18.39
CA GLU A 180 8.96 4.36 -18.84
C GLU A 180 9.96 3.24 -18.52
N ARG A 181 9.60 2.33 -17.61
CA ARG A 181 10.50 1.31 -17.02
C ARG A 181 11.75 1.89 -16.35
N ASP A 182 11.67 3.14 -15.92
CA ASP A 182 12.70 3.81 -15.12
C ASP A 182 12.32 3.72 -13.64
N ARG A 183 12.98 2.80 -12.94
CA ARG A 183 12.70 2.44 -11.55
C ARG A 183 14.00 2.53 -10.75
N PRO A 184 13.94 2.90 -9.46
CA PRO A 184 15.15 2.97 -8.65
C PRO A 184 15.82 1.62 -8.38
N GLU A 185 15.07 0.51 -8.45
CA GLU A 185 15.53 -0.87 -8.23
C GLU A 185 16.31 -1.08 -6.90
N THR A 186 15.99 -0.30 -5.86
CA THR A 186 16.58 -0.42 -4.51
C THR A 186 15.75 -1.34 -3.60
N GLU A 187 16.34 -1.84 -2.50
CA GLU A 187 15.60 -2.62 -1.51
C GLU A 187 14.46 -1.80 -0.89
N ARG A 188 14.72 -0.52 -0.57
CA ARG A 188 13.72 0.42 -0.07
C ARG A 188 12.53 0.54 -1.02
N PHE A 189 12.80 0.74 -2.32
CA PHE A 189 11.77 0.82 -3.34
C PHE A 189 10.91 -0.44 -3.37
N TYR A 190 11.51 -1.63 -3.39
CA TYR A 190 10.73 -2.87 -3.41
C TYR A 190 9.96 -3.13 -2.13
N ARG A 191 10.54 -2.78 -0.97
CA ARG A 191 9.86 -2.90 0.32
C ARG A 191 8.61 -2.03 0.34
N TRP A 192 8.77 -0.75 0.00
CA TRP A 192 7.68 0.21 -0.10
C TRP A 192 6.63 -0.23 -1.13
N LEU A 193 7.05 -0.63 -2.34
CA LEU A 193 6.14 -0.99 -3.43
C LEU A 193 5.20 -2.13 -3.02
N ARG A 194 5.75 -3.15 -2.34
CA ARG A 194 4.99 -4.29 -1.82
C ARG A 194 4.04 -3.86 -0.69
N GLY A 195 4.50 -3.05 0.26
CA GLY A 195 3.65 -2.49 1.31
C GLY A 195 2.50 -1.67 0.72
N CYS A 196 2.81 -0.82 -0.26
CA CYS A 196 1.86 -0.03 -1.02
C CYS A 196 0.83 -0.92 -1.73
N ALA A 197 1.26 -1.95 -2.47
CA ALA A 197 0.37 -2.86 -3.19
C ALA A 197 -0.51 -3.72 -2.26
N ALA A 198 -0.08 -3.95 -1.01
CA ALA A 198 -0.87 -4.66 0.00
C ALA A 198 -2.04 -3.83 0.56
N ARG A 199 -1.99 -2.50 0.42
CA ARG A 199 -3.04 -1.58 0.90
C ARG A 199 -4.24 -1.66 -0.06
N GLN A 200 -5.28 -2.45 0.22
CA GLN A 200 -6.36 -2.68 -0.77
C GLN A 200 -7.33 -1.50 -1.03
N GLN A 201 -7.05 -0.29 -0.54
CA GLN A 201 -7.93 0.88 -0.69
C GLN A 201 -7.14 2.11 -1.13
N GLY A 202 -7.69 2.86 -2.08
CA GLY A 202 -7.07 4.06 -2.67
C GLY A 202 -6.58 3.85 -4.10
N SER A 203 -6.21 4.95 -4.76
CA SER A 203 -5.66 4.92 -6.12
C SER A 203 -4.22 4.42 -6.16
N LEU A 204 -3.38 4.89 -5.24
CA LEU A 204 -1.96 4.57 -5.17
C LEU A 204 -1.67 3.06 -5.09
N PRO A 205 -2.37 2.27 -4.26
CA PRO A 205 -2.13 0.83 -4.22
C PRO A 205 -2.42 0.09 -5.52
N THR A 206 -3.37 0.58 -6.32
CA THR A 206 -3.68 -0.01 -7.64
C THR A 206 -2.50 0.19 -8.58
N SER A 207 -1.94 1.40 -8.66
CA SER A 207 -0.73 1.68 -9.45
C SER A 207 0.47 0.86 -8.95
N CYS A 208 0.68 0.79 -7.62
CA CYS A 208 1.75 -0.02 -7.02
C CYS A 208 1.63 -1.50 -7.35
N LEU A 209 0.41 -2.03 -7.34
CA LEU A 209 0.14 -3.39 -7.77
C LEU A 209 0.52 -3.59 -9.24
N GLU A 210 0.03 -2.74 -10.13
CA GLU A 210 0.30 -2.89 -11.57
C GLU A 210 1.80 -2.82 -11.89
N LEU A 211 2.56 -2.01 -11.17
CA LEU A 211 4.02 -1.98 -11.25
C LEU A 211 4.66 -3.26 -10.70
N THR A 212 4.18 -3.77 -9.56
CA THR A 212 4.68 -5.01 -8.94
C THR A 212 4.63 -6.20 -9.92
N ARG A 213 3.58 -6.28 -10.75
CA ARG A 213 3.43 -7.35 -11.77
C ARG A 213 4.55 -7.38 -12.81
N GLN A 214 5.22 -6.25 -13.06
CA GLN A 214 6.28 -6.17 -14.07
C GLN A 214 7.67 -6.60 -13.55
N LEU A 215 7.82 -6.85 -12.25
CA LEU A 215 9.09 -7.22 -11.63
C LEU A 215 9.22 -8.76 -11.63
N SER A 216 10.10 -9.30 -12.48
CA SER A 216 10.38 -10.74 -12.65
C SER A 216 11.56 -11.23 -11.77
N PRO A 217 11.66 -12.52 -11.35
CA PRO A 217 10.69 -13.62 -11.57
C PRO A 217 9.35 -13.27 -10.93
N ALA A 218 8.26 -13.95 -11.25
CA ALA A 218 6.97 -13.74 -10.58
C ALA A 218 7.18 -13.78 -9.06
N GLN A 219 7.33 -12.62 -8.43
CA GLN A 219 7.78 -12.49 -7.06
C GLN A 219 6.56 -12.09 -6.25
N GLY A 220 6.06 -13.06 -5.49
CA GLY A 220 4.66 -13.14 -5.06
C GLY A 220 3.89 -13.93 -6.11
N SER A 221 3.84 -15.26 -5.99
CA SER A 221 2.86 -16.04 -6.76
C SER A 221 1.47 -15.44 -6.57
N ASP A 222 1.25 -14.88 -5.39
CA ASP A 222 0.06 -14.15 -5.01
C ASP A 222 0.31 -13.07 -3.95
N VAL A 223 -0.77 -12.37 -3.59
CA VAL A 223 -0.81 -11.27 -2.62
C VAL A 223 -0.38 -11.68 -1.21
N LEU A 224 -0.58 -12.94 -0.79
CA LEU A 224 -0.15 -13.40 0.53
C LEU A 224 1.35 -13.66 0.57
N GLU A 225 1.93 -14.23 -0.49
CA GLU A 225 3.39 -14.35 -0.57
C GLU A 225 4.09 -12.98 -0.60
N MET A 226 3.46 -11.97 -1.20
CA MET A 226 3.95 -10.59 -1.16
C MET A 226 3.95 -10.03 0.27
N ILE A 227 2.87 -10.24 1.03
CA ILE A 227 2.76 -9.85 2.44
C ILE A 227 3.78 -10.63 3.28
N ASP A 228 3.95 -11.93 3.04
CA ASP A 228 4.88 -12.78 3.79
C ASP A 228 6.32 -12.26 3.75
N ARG A 229 6.73 -11.73 2.59
CA ARG A 229 8.06 -11.11 2.43
C ARG A 229 8.24 -9.84 3.25
N GLN A 230 7.17 -9.09 3.54
CA GLN A 230 7.23 -7.93 4.45
C GLN A 230 7.35 -8.36 5.91
N LEU A 231 6.88 -9.56 6.24
CA LEU A 231 6.87 -10.09 7.59
C LEU A 231 8.16 -10.83 7.99
N LYS A 232 9.04 -11.09 7.02
CA LYS A 232 10.29 -11.83 7.25
C LYS A 232 11.29 -11.01 8.08
N GLY A 233 11.94 -11.66 9.04
CA GLY A 233 12.96 -11.07 9.89
C GLY A 233 12.35 -10.34 11.08
N SER A 234 12.79 -9.11 11.33
CA SER A 234 12.31 -8.28 12.45
C SER A 234 11.61 -7.03 11.90
N PRO A 235 10.39 -7.18 11.37
CA PRO A 235 9.64 -6.05 10.82
C PRO A 235 9.32 -5.02 11.91
N GLU A 236 9.30 -3.75 11.53
CA GLU A 236 8.86 -2.65 12.39
C GLU A 236 7.37 -2.81 12.73
N VAL A 237 6.95 -2.26 13.87
CA VAL A 237 5.56 -2.35 14.35
C VAL A 237 4.59 -1.75 13.35
N GLU A 238 4.99 -0.65 12.70
CA GLU A 238 4.23 0.04 11.68
C GLU A 238 3.98 -0.87 10.46
N VAL A 239 5.00 -1.62 10.04
CA VAL A 239 4.85 -2.64 8.99
C VAL A 239 3.90 -3.75 9.42
N LEU A 240 3.99 -4.22 10.66
CA LEU A 240 3.08 -5.24 11.20
C LEU A 240 1.61 -4.76 11.21
N LEU A 241 1.36 -3.51 11.61
CA LEU A 241 0.02 -2.91 11.59
C LEU A 241 -0.53 -2.79 10.17
N GLU A 242 0.30 -2.37 9.22
CA GLU A 242 -0.09 -2.31 7.80
C GLU A 242 -0.41 -3.69 7.23
N MET A 243 0.42 -4.69 7.53
CA MET A 243 0.23 -6.05 7.04
C MET A 243 -0.98 -6.70 7.70
N SER A 244 -1.21 -6.49 9.00
CA SER A 244 -2.45 -6.88 9.68
C SER A 244 -3.68 -6.30 8.98
N ALA A 245 -3.60 -5.04 8.54
CA ALA A 245 -4.68 -4.41 7.77
C ALA A 245 -4.93 -5.05 6.42
N ALA A 246 -3.86 -5.40 5.70
CA ALA A 246 -3.96 -6.11 4.42
C ALA A 246 -4.54 -7.50 4.62
N LEU A 247 -4.04 -8.27 5.60
CA LEU A 247 -4.51 -9.61 5.93
C LEU A 247 -5.97 -9.63 6.35
N GLY A 248 -6.41 -8.68 7.18
CA GLY A 248 -7.82 -8.58 7.59
C GLY A 248 -8.77 -8.41 6.41
N ARG A 249 -8.41 -7.57 5.43
CA ARG A 249 -9.22 -7.41 4.21
C ARG A 249 -9.15 -8.63 3.31
N LEU A 250 -7.98 -9.28 3.18
CA LEU A 250 -7.87 -10.53 2.44
C LEU A 250 -8.76 -11.61 3.05
N ALA A 251 -8.74 -11.79 4.37
CA ALA A 251 -9.61 -12.74 5.06
C ALA A 251 -11.10 -12.39 4.84
N GLU A 252 -11.47 -11.11 4.97
CA GLU A 252 -12.86 -10.68 4.82
C GLU A 252 -13.39 -10.80 3.39
N TYR A 253 -12.67 -10.26 2.41
CA TYR A 253 -13.14 -10.04 1.04
C TYR A 253 -12.52 -10.97 0.00
N GLY A 254 -11.49 -11.74 0.36
CA GLY A 254 -10.77 -12.59 -0.57
C GLY A 254 -9.75 -11.84 -1.41
N GLN A 255 -9.43 -12.39 -2.57
CA GLN A 255 -8.45 -11.82 -3.48
C GLN A 255 -8.91 -10.43 -4.01
N PRO A 256 -8.01 -9.43 -4.07
CA PRO A 256 -8.31 -8.19 -4.76
C PRO A 256 -8.70 -8.50 -6.22
N PRO A 257 -9.71 -7.81 -6.81
CA PRO A 257 -10.12 -8.06 -8.20
C PRO A 257 -8.96 -7.97 -9.19
N ALA A 258 -8.00 -7.09 -8.90
CA ALA A 258 -6.79 -6.89 -9.67
C ALA A 258 -5.77 -8.04 -9.51
N TRP A 259 -5.74 -8.78 -8.41
CA TRP A 259 -4.82 -9.91 -8.18
C TRP A 259 -5.42 -11.27 -8.55
N ARG A 260 -6.54 -11.31 -9.31
CA ARG A 260 -7.28 -12.56 -9.51
C ARG A 260 -6.37 -13.67 -10.07
N VAL A 261 -6.11 -14.67 -9.24
CA VAL A 261 -5.38 -15.87 -9.63
C VAL A 261 -6.39 -16.88 -10.15
N VAL A 262 -6.11 -17.46 -11.32
CA VAL A 262 -6.96 -18.52 -11.88
C VAL A 262 -6.65 -19.84 -11.15
N GLU A 263 -7.71 -20.53 -10.72
CA GLU A 263 -7.65 -21.82 -10.03
C GLU A 263 -6.72 -22.80 -10.77
N ALA A 264 -5.85 -23.46 -10.01
CA ALA A 264 -4.98 -24.52 -10.50
C ALA A 264 -5.52 -25.87 -10.03
N GLU A 265 -5.20 -26.95 -10.74
CA GLU A 265 -5.70 -28.31 -10.45
C GLU A 265 -5.45 -28.78 -9.00
N GLY A 266 -4.43 -28.24 -8.32
CA GLY A 266 -4.15 -28.52 -6.89
C GLY A 266 -4.62 -27.48 -5.88
N LEU A 267 -5.30 -26.42 -6.33
CA LEU A 267 -5.88 -25.33 -5.53
C LEU A 267 -7.24 -24.93 -6.16
N PRO A 268 -8.24 -25.84 -6.09
CA PRO A 268 -9.51 -25.67 -6.81
C PRO A 268 -10.42 -24.60 -6.19
N ASP A 269 -10.17 -24.18 -4.94
CA ASP A 269 -10.88 -23.08 -4.28
C ASP A 269 -9.88 -22.09 -3.69
N TYR A 270 -9.07 -21.52 -4.58
CA TYR A 270 -7.97 -20.64 -4.23
C TYR A 270 -8.40 -19.47 -3.34
N ASP A 271 -9.56 -18.87 -3.59
CA ASP A 271 -10.03 -17.73 -2.81
C ASP A 271 -10.33 -18.13 -1.35
N VAL A 272 -10.97 -19.29 -1.14
CA VAL A 272 -11.19 -19.82 0.21
C VAL A 272 -9.86 -20.10 0.90
N ASP A 273 -8.94 -20.78 0.24
CA ASP A 273 -7.63 -21.11 0.81
C ASP A 273 -6.81 -19.84 1.13
N LEU A 274 -6.86 -18.83 0.25
CA LEU A 274 -6.23 -17.52 0.47
C LEU A 274 -6.80 -16.83 1.72
N ARG A 275 -8.12 -16.84 1.88
CA ARG A 275 -8.78 -16.22 3.05
C ARG A 275 -8.38 -16.91 4.33
N LEU A 276 -8.31 -18.24 4.32
CA LEU A 276 -7.87 -19.04 5.46
C LEU A 276 -6.38 -18.83 5.77
N GLY A 277 -5.53 -18.72 4.74
CA GLY A 277 -4.11 -18.37 4.90
C GLY A 277 -3.93 -16.97 5.49
N ALA A 278 -4.74 -16.00 5.06
CA ALA A 278 -4.71 -14.65 5.62
C ALA A 278 -5.13 -14.65 7.10
N LEU A 279 -6.20 -15.38 7.43
CA LEU A 279 -6.67 -15.54 8.80
C LEU A 279 -5.63 -16.24 9.69
N PHE A 280 -4.95 -17.26 9.18
CA PHE A 280 -3.88 -17.95 9.91
C PHE A 280 -2.74 -16.99 10.27
N SER A 281 -2.29 -16.15 9.33
CA SER A 281 -1.27 -15.13 9.60
C SER A 281 -1.72 -14.11 10.65
N MET A 282 -2.98 -13.68 10.62
CA MET A 282 -3.54 -12.83 11.68
C MET A 282 -3.51 -13.53 13.04
N CYS A 283 -3.93 -14.80 13.09
CA CYS A 283 -3.90 -15.59 14.32
C CYS A 283 -2.49 -15.80 14.87
N ARG A 284 -1.46 -15.79 14.02
CA ARG A 284 -0.07 -15.69 14.47
C ARG A 284 0.23 -14.33 15.08
N MET A 285 -0.12 -13.23 14.42
CA MET A 285 0.10 -11.87 14.92
C MET A 285 -0.60 -11.58 16.26
N MET A 286 -1.68 -12.28 16.61
CA MET A 286 -2.26 -12.24 17.96
C MET A 286 -1.25 -12.64 19.06
N ASN A 287 -0.23 -13.44 18.74
CA ASN A 287 0.86 -13.82 19.65
C ASN A 287 2.07 -12.86 19.60
N SER A 288 1.93 -11.69 18.95
CA SER A 288 2.95 -10.64 18.95
C SER A 288 3.29 -10.20 20.38
N PRO A 289 4.56 -9.92 20.72
CA PRO A 289 4.92 -9.28 21.98
C PRO A 289 4.43 -7.82 22.08
N ASP A 290 4.20 -7.15 20.94
CA ASP A 290 3.72 -5.77 20.90
C ASP A 290 2.18 -5.70 21.05
N ALA A 291 1.71 -4.94 22.04
CA ALA A 291 0.28 -4.79 22.31
C ALA A 291 -0.49 -4.12 21.18
N ARG A 292 0.09 -3.10 20.51
CA ARG A 292 -0.57 -2.38 19.41
C ARG A 292 -0.92 -3.34 18.28
N VAL A 293 -0.03 -4.28 17.98
CA VAL A 293 -0.24 -5.31 16.95
C VAL A 293 -1.37 -6.25 17.37
N ARG A 294 -1.39 -6.73 18.61
CA ARG A 294 -2.47 -7.60 19.12
C ARG A 294 -3.82 -6.91 19.08
N ASP A 295 -3.88 -5.65 19.51
CA ASP A 295 -5.10 -4.84 19.55
C ASP A 295 -5.68 -4.63 18.14
N ASP A 296 -4.83 -4.27 17.17
CA ASP A 296 -5.23 -4.08 15.78
C ASP A 296 -5.76 -5.38 15.16
N VAL A 297 -5.08 -6.50 15.40
CA VAL A 297 -5.51 -7.81 14.91
C VAL A 297 -6.84 -8.23 15.54
N ALA A 298 -7.00 -8.07 16.87
CA ALA A 298 -8.24 -8.39 17.58
C ALA A 298 -9.43 -7.61 17.03
N GLN A 299 -9.24 -6.31 16.75
CA GLN A 299 -10.28 -5.48 16.16
C GLN A 299 -10.69 -5.96 14.76
N ARG A 300 -9.72 -6.42 13.96
CA ARG A 300 -9.97 -6.98 12.61
C ARG A 300 -10.66 -8.33 12.66
N LEU A 301 -10.23 -9.22 13.53
CA LEU A 301 -10.88 -10.52 13.77
C LEU A 301 -12.34 -10.31 14.16
N ALA A 302 -12.63 -9.36 15.03
CA ALA A 302 -14.00 -9.01 15.38
C ALA A 302 -14.81 -8.42 14.24
N THR A 303 -14.19 -7.60 13.39
CA THR A 303 -14.83 -7.07 12.19
C THR A 303 -15.24 -8.22 11.25
N ILE A 304 -14.32 -9.15 10.98
CA ILE A 304 -14.58 -10.34 10.14
C ILE A 304 -15.70 -11.20 10.76
N ALA A 305 -15.63 -11.45 12.07
CA ALA A 305 -16.61 -12.24 12.81
C ALA A 305 -17.94 -11.51 13.04
N ARG A 306 -18.01 -10.20 12.74
CA ARG A 306 -19.17 -9.33 12.97
C ARG A 306 -19.63 -9.32 14.43
N VAL A 307 -18.68 -9.41 15.36
CA VAL A 307 -18.95 -9.32 16.80
C VAL A 307 -18.63 -7.93 17.33
N GLY A 308 -19.53 -7.37 18.14
CA GLY A 308 -19.29 -6.07 18.77
C GLY A 308 -18.26 -6.18 19.88
N LEU A 309 -17.11 -5.53 19.74
CA LEU A 309 -16.09 -5.43 20.80
C LEU A 309 -16.19 -4.12 21.57
N ARG A 310 -15.85 -4.18 22.86
CA ARG A 310 -15.38 -3.01 23.62
C ARG A 310 -13.84 -3.11 23.69
N PRO A 311 -13.09 -2.13 23.18
CA PRO A 311 -11.65 -2.26 22.89
C PRO A 311 -10.70 -2.35 24.11
N THR A 312 -11.19 -2.32 25.34
CA THR A 312 -10.34 -2.10 26.54
C THR A 312 -10.29 -3.30 27.49
N ASP A 313 -10.80 -4.46 27.08
CA ASP A 313 -10.93 -5.59 27.97
C ASP A 313 -9.83 -6.64 27.69
N ALA A 314 -8.92 -6.87 28.64
CA ALA A 314 -7.86 -7.87 28.55
C ALA A 314 -8.41 -9.27 28.22
N TYR A 315 -9.66 -9.56 28.62
CA TYR A 315 -10.38 -10.78 28.27
C TYR A 315 -10.59 -10.92 26.75
N VAL A 316 -10.72 -9.82 26.00
CA VAL A 316 -10.90 -9.87 24.54
C VAL A 316 -9.67 -10.43 23.82
N HIS A 317 -8.45 -10.09 24.26
CA HIS A 317 -7.23 -10.65 23.68
C HIS A 317 -7.09 -12.13 23.99
N TYR A 318 -7.38 -12.52 25.24
CA TYR A 318 -7.39 -13.92 25.65
C TYR A 318 -8.38 -14.73 24.80
N ARG A 319 -9.61 -14.24 24.61
CA ARG A 319 -10.61 -14.87 23.75
C ARG A 319 -10.10 -15.06 22.34
N TRP A 320 -9.59 -14.01 21.70
CA TRP A 320 -9.09 -14.13 20.33
C TRP A 320 -7.90 -15.09 20.22
N LEU A 321 -7.00 -15.10 21.20
CA LEU A 321 -5.92 -16.08 21.28
C LEU A 321 -6.47 -17.51 21.36
N LYS A 322 -7.44 -17.77 22.24
CA LYS A 322 -8.07 -19.09 22.38
C LYS A 322 -8.88 -19.47 21.14
N THR A 323 -9.65 -18.55 20.55
CA THR A 323 -10.37 -18.76 19.29
C THR A 323 -9.41 -19.13 18.16
N CYS A 324 -8.29 -18.42 18.01
CA CYS A 324 -7.25 -18.75 17.04
C CYS A 324 -6.67 -20.16 17.26
N ARG A 325 -6.43 -20.54 18.52
CA ARG A 325 -6.00 -21.91 18.86
C ARG A 325 -7.07 -22.95 18.53
N ILE A 326 -8.35 -22.68 18.74
CA ILE A 326 -9.44 -23.62 18.40
C ILE A 326 -9.54 -23.82 16.88
N MET A 327 -9.47 -22.73 16.10
CA MET A 327 -9.70 -22.76 14.65
C MET A 327 -8.55 -23.39 13.87
N PHE A 328 -7.32 -23.26 14.36
CA PHE A 328 -6.13 -23.78 13.69
C PHE A 328 -5.44 -24.89 14.48
N GLY A 329 -5.94 -25.22 15.67
CA GLY A 329 -5.53 -26.32 16.54
C GLY A 329 -6.45 -27.52 16.46
N ASP A 330 -6.08 -28.59 17.15
CA ASP A 330 -6.97 -29.74 17.29
C ASP A 330 -8.14 -29.35 18.20
N ARG A 331 -9.36 -29.35 17.66
CA ARG A 331 -10.59 -29.06 18.41
C ARG A 331 -10.87 -30.07 19.52
N GLN A 332 -10.26 -31.26 19.47
CA GLN A 332 -10.47 -32.35 20.42
C GLN A 332 -9.34 -32.47 21.45
N GLU A 333 -8.12 -32.07 21.09
CA GLU A 333 -6.94 -32.04 21.97
C GLU A 333 -6.53 -30.58 22.24
N TYR A 334 -7.22 -29.95 23.18
CA TYR A 334 -6.81 -28.65 23.71
C TYR A 334 -5.67 -28.84 24.71
N ASP A 335 -4.46 -29.06 24.20
CA ASP A 335 -3.23 -28.97 25.00
C ASP A 335 -2.64 -27.56 24.85
N GLU A 336 -2.62 -26.82 25.95
CA GLU A 336 -2.12 -25.45 26.01
C GLU A 336 -0.66 -25.28 25.56
N ARG A 337 0.09 -26.38 25.45
CA ARG A 337 1.51 -26.41 25.11
C ARG A 337 1.81 -26.79 23.65
N ALA A 338 0.79 -27.07 22.82
CA ALA A 338 0.98 -27.85 21.58
C ALA A 338 0.79 -27.10 20.25
N PHE A 339 0.75 -25.76 20.22
CA PHE A 339 0.52 -25.00 18.96
C PHE A 339 1.74 -24.21 18.46
N PRO A 340 2.90 -24.86 18.22
CA PRO A 340 4.14 -24.17 17.85
C PRO A 340 4.04 -23.36 16.56
N TYR A 341 3.12 -23.73 15.66
CA TYR A 341 2.91 -23.05 14.37
C TYR A 341 2.14 -21.72 14.47
N LEU A 342 1.42 -21.48 15.57
CA LEU A 342 0.83 -20.16 15.85
C LEU A 342 1.81 -19.24 16.60
N GLY A 343 2.90 -19.81 17.13
CA GLY A 343 3.92 -19.08 17.86
C GLY A 343 4.66 -18.09 16.97
N VAL A 344 4.72 -16.84 17.41
CA VAL A 344 5.61 -15.81 16.85
C VAL A 344 6.87 -15.68 17.70
N ILE A 345 6.77 -16.00 18.98
CA ILE A 345 7.88 -16.13 19.92
C ILE A 345 7.86 -17.54 20.52
N ASP A 346 8.98 -17.98 21.05
CA ASP A 346 9.07 -19.22 21.80
C ASP A 346 8.48 -19.02 23.20
N ALA A 347 8.10 -20.11 23.85
CA ALA A 347 7.53 -20.08 25.20
C ALA A 347 8.47 -19.41 26.23
N GLN A 348 9.77 -19.41 25.97
CA GLN A 348 10.80 -18.81 26.83
C GLN A 348 11.15 -17.36 26.46
N ARG A 349 10.54 -16.80 25.40
CA ARG A 349 10.81 -15.47 24.84
C ARG A 349 12.29 -15.20 24.52
N GLN A 350 13.05 -16.24 24.20
CA GLN A 350 14.46 -16.16 23.84
C GLN A 350 14.67 -15.97 22.34
N MET A 351 13.66 -16.31 21.52
CA MET A 351 13.73 -16.08 20.08
C MET A 351 13.24 -14.68 19.71
N GLN A 352 13.89 -14.09 18.70
CA GLN A 352 13.35 -12.92 18.04
C GLN A 352 11.98 -13.26 17.43
N PRO A 353 10.99 -12.34 17.46
CA PRO A 353 9.68 -12.54 16.86
C PRO A 353 9.78 -12.94 15.38
N ARG A 354 9.05 -13.99 14.98
CA ARG A 354 8.99 -14.53 13.63
C ARG A 354 7.56 -14.60 13.12
N TYR A 355 7.23 -13.81 12.11
CA TYR A 355 5.86 -13.64 11.61
C TYR A 355 5.63 -14.31 10.25
N ALA A 356 6.68 -14.55 9.46
CA ALA A 356 6.56 -15.06 8.11
C ALA A 356 6.33 -16.58 8.07
N TYR A 357 5.71 -17.08 7.01
CA TYR A 357 5.57 -18.49 6.67
C TYR A 357 6.94 -19.10 6.32
N THR A 358 7.81 -18.36 5.64
CA THR A 358 9.19 -18.85 5.38
C THR A 358 9.90 -19.23 6.67
N GLU A 359 9.65 -18.51 7.76
CA GLU A 359 10.25 -18.79 9.06
C GLU A 359 9.63 -20.01 9.74
N LEU A 360 8.36 -20.35 9.45
CA LEU A 360 7.77 -21.62 9.88
C LEU A 360 8.35 -22.81 9.14
N ALA A 361 8.67 -22.64 7.85
CA ALA A 361 9.35 -23.67 7.07
C ALA A 361 10.76 -23.92 7.61
N GLU A 362 11.50 -22.85 7.95
CA GLU A 362 12.82 -22.96 8.61
C GLU A 362 12.77 -23.70 9.96
N LEU A 363 11.63 -23.64 10.66
CA LEU A 363 11.39 -24.36 11.91
C LEU A 363 10.86 -25.79 11.72
N GLY A 364 10.64 -26.23 10.48
CA GLY A 364 10.06 -27.55 10.17
C GLY A 364 8.58 -27.68 10.55
N LEU A 365 7.87 -26.56 10.73
CA LEU A 365 6.45 -26.53 11.12
C LEU A 365 5.50 -26.41 9.91
N CYS A 366 6.07 -26.14 8.74
CA CYS A 366 5.40 -25.97 7.46
C CYS A 366 6.24 -26.66 6.37
N GLU A 367 5.64 -27.58 5.61
CA GLU A 367 6.35 -28.29 4.52
C GLU A 367 6.20 -27.55 3.20
N GLU A 368 7.32 -27.29 2.52
CA GLU A 368 7.34 -26.76 1.16
C GLU A 368 6.87 -27.84 0.17
N GLN A 369 5.91 -27.50 -0.69
CA GLN A 369 5.41 -28.38 -1.74
C GLN A 369 5.68 -27.75 -3.10
N GLU A 370 6.29 -28.49 -4.01
CA GLU A 370 6.64 -27.99 -5.34
C GLU A 370 5.38 -27.49 -6.08
N GLY A 371 5.41 -26.23 -6.53
CA GLY A 371 4.32 -25.59 -7.27
C GLY A 371 3.14 -25.11 -6.42
N MET A 372 3.21 -25.23 -5.09
CA MET A 372 2.20 -24.71 -4.17
C MET A 372 2.75 -23.51 -3.37
N PRO A 373 1.90 -22.53 -3.05
CA PRO A 373 2.31 -21.42 -2.21
C PRO A 373 2.51 -21.87 -0.76
N LEU A 374 3.51 -21.30 -0.09
CA LEU A 374 3.89 -21.74 1.27
C LEU A 374 2.78 -21.52 2.30
N TRP A 375 2.02 -20.43 2.17
CA TRP A 375 0.93 -20.08 3.08
C TRP A 375 -0.19 -21.14 3.12
N LEU A 376 -0.26 -22.03 2.11
CA LEU A 376 -1.24 -23.12 2.07
C LEU A 376 -1.09 -24.08 3.26
N CYS A 377 0.11 -24.21 3.82
CA CYS A 377 0.31 -25.03 5.02
C CYS A 377 -0.49 -24.52 6.23
N GLY A 378 -0.67 -23.19 6.35
CA GLY A 378 -1.49 -22.58 7.39
C GLY A 378 -2.97 -22.74 7.11
N ALA A 379 -3.40 -22.49 5.87
CA ALA A 379 -4.79 -22.67 5.45
C ALA A 379 -5.29 -24.10 5.73
N ARG A 380 -4.45 -25.13 5.47
CA ARG A 380 -4.76 -26.55 5.71
C ARG A 380 -4.92 -26.92 7.19
N ARG A 381 -4.54 -26.05 8.14
CA ARG A 381 -4.77 -26.26 9.57
C ARG A 381 -6.19 -25.90 10.00
N TRP A 382 -6.98 -25.30 9.12
CA TRP A 382 -8.36 -24.90 9.40
C TRP A 382 -9.23 -26.09 9.85
N THR A 383 -9.84 -25.98 11.03
CA THR A 383 -10.71 -27.02 11.61
C THR A 383 -12.20 -26.70 11.51
N GLY A 384 -12.55 -25.51 11.00
CA GLY A 384 -13.95 -25.07 10.79
C GLY A 384 -14.74 -25.87 9.75
N GLY A 385 -14.08 -26.75 9.00
CA GLY A 385 -14.69 -27.55 7.95
C GLY A 385 -15.25 -26.67 6.83
N ARG A 386 -16.40 -27.06 6.27
CA ARG A 386 -17.06 -26.35 5.15
C ARG A 386 -17.94 -25.16 5.56
N ARG A 387 -17.95 -24.81 6.84
CA ARG A 387 -18.73 -23.68 7.33
C ARG A 387 -18.10 -22.37 6.86
N ALA A 388 -18.92 -21.33 6.70
CA ALA A 388 -18.40 -20.01 6.36
C ALA A 388 -17.46 -19.51 7.48
N MET A 389 -16.27 -19.05 7.09
CA MET A 389 -15.23 -18.61 8.03
C MET A 389 -15.74 -17.56 9.04
N PRO A 390 -16.50 -16.50 8.66
CA PRO A 390 -17.06 -15.54 9.61
C PRO A 390 -17.94 -16.18 10.69
N ASP A 391 -18.75 -17.19 10.33
CA ASP A 391 -19.66 -17.85 11.26
C ASP A 391 -18.89 -18.74 12.25
N VAL A 392 -17.84 -19.42 11.77
CA VAL A 392 -16.96 -20.22 12.64
C VAL A 392 -16.21 -19.32 13.61
N LEU A 393 -15.67 -18.20 13.13
CA LEU A 393 -15.01 -17.19 13.98
C LEU A 393 -15.95 -16.69 15.08
N ALA A 394 -17.18 -16.33 14.73
CA ALA A 394 -18.16 -15.84 15.69
C ALA A 394 -18.54 -16.90 16.73
N ASP A 395 -18.80 -18.13 16.29
CA ASP A 395 -19.15 -19.25 17.18
C ASP A 395 -18.01 -19.59 18.13
N ASP A 396 -16.78 -19.77 17.62
CA ASP A 396 -15.63 -20.14 18.43
C ASP A 396 -15.23 -19.01 19.38
N PHE A 397 -15.46 -17.74 19.01
CA PHE A 397 -15.34 -16.61 19.92
C PHE A 397 -16.37 -16.69 21.05
N VAL A 398 -17.62 -17.03 20.76
CA VAL A 398 -18.65 -17.22 21.80
C VAL A 398 -18.35 -18.45 22.67
N VAL A 399 -17.85 -19.54 22.11
CA VAL A 399 -17.45 -20.75 22.87
C VAL A 399 -16.28 -20.44 23.80
N SER A 400 -15.29 -19.65 23.34
CA SER A 400 -14.16 -19.25 24.18
C SER A 400 -14.57 -18.51 25.46
N ARG A 401 -15.70 -17.78 25.44
CA ARG A 401 -16.29 -17.13 26.62
C ARG A 401 -16.69 -18.12 27.73
N TYR A 402 -17.07 -19.34 27.37
CA TYR A 402 -17.45 -20.37 28.34
C TYR A 402 -16.24 -21.08 28.95
N VAL A 403 -15.10 -21.10 28.25
CA VAL A 403 -13.81 -21.59 28.76
C VAL A 403 -13.28 -20.67 29.86
N GLU A 404 -13.41 -19.35 29.71
CA GLU A 404 -13.05 -18.37 30.75
C GLU A 404 -13.80 -18.56 32.07
N TRP A 405 -15.06 -18.99 32.03
CA TRP A 405 -15.84 -19.24 33.24
C TRP A 405 -15.31 -20.43 34.07
N LEU A 406 -14.51 -21.30 33.46
CA LEU A 406 -13.89 -22.45 34.10
C LEU A 406 -12.43 -22.19 34.51
N GLU A 407 -11.76 -21.21 33.90
CA GLU A 407 -10.33 -20.87 34.09
C GLU A 407 -10.10 -19.49 34.76
N LEU A 408 -11.14 -18.90 35.39
CA LEU A 408 -11.13 -17.56 35.99
C LEU A 408 -9.93 -17.30 36.94
N ASP A 409 -9.52 -18.31 37.72
CA ASP A 409 -8.40 -18.20 38.67
C ASP A 409 -7.03 -18.05 37.97
N GLU A 410 -6.89 -18.55 36.74
CA GLU A 410 -5.63 -18.50 35.97
C GLU A 410 -5.50 -17.20 35.15
N VAL A 411 -6.64 -16.63 34.73
CA VAL A 411 -6.66 -15.33 34.04
C VAL A 411 -6.43 -14.19 35.03
N GLU A 412 -6.97 -14.24 36.24
CA GLU A 412 -6.64 -13.28 37.31
C GLU A 412 -5.13 -13.31 37.62
N ALA A 413 -4.52 -14.50 37.73
CA ALA A 413 -3.08 -14.64 37.94
C ALA A 413 -2.22 -14.11 36.78
N ALA A 414 -2.62 -14.37 35.52
CA ALA A 414 -1.88 -13.91 34.34
C ALA A 414 -2.00 -12.39 34.09
N VAL A 415 -3.13 -11.79 34.49
CA VAL A 415 -3.33 -10.33 34.41
C VAL A 415 -2.59 -9.62 35.55
N ASP A 416 -2.58 -10.17 36.76
CA ASP A 416 -1.81 -9.61 37.89
C ASP A 416 -0.30 -9.68 37.60
N GLU A 417 0.21 -10.80 37.09
CA GLU A 417 1.62 -10.96 36.70
C GLU A 417 2.04 -10.02 35.55
N ALA A 418 1.12 -9.68 34.65
CA ALA A 418 1.36 -8.70 33.58
C ALA A 418 1.28 -7.24 34.07
N SER A 419 0.59 -6.97 35.19
CA SER A 419 0.42 -5.63 35.74
C SER A 419 1.53 -5.21 36.71
N ASP A 420 2.13 -6.16 37.43
CA ASP A 420 3.18 -5.89 38.43
C ASP A 420 4.57 -5.59 37.83
N ALA A 421 4.71 -5.67 36.49
CA ALA A 421 5.94 -5.38 35.76
C ALA A 421 5.97 -4.00 35.05
N PHE A 422 5.03 -3.10 35.37
CA PHE A 422 4.96 -1.74 34.79
C PHE A 422 5.52 -0.63 35.68
#